data_AF-A0A969T9Q3-F1
#
_entry.id   AF-A0A969T9Q3-F1
#
_cell.length_a   1.000
_cell.length_b   1.000
_cell.length_c   1.000
_cell.angle_alpha   90.00
_cell.angle_beta   90.00
_cell.angle_gamma   90.00
#
_symmetry.space_group_name_H-M   'P 1'
#
loop_
_entity.id
_entity.type
_entity.pdbx_description
1 polymer ?
#
loop_
_entity_poly.entity_id
_entity_poly.type
_entity_poly.pdbx_seq_one_letter_code
_entity_poly.pdbx_strand_id
1 'polypeptide(L)'
;MTYTEVQTVEAFGISYPEIRYYPEPTEVEEPLITIEFKPKTHPLDDYSYSHPRFVFGDLVVFKDQWEYCLEHPDDSSEELEFFRICAMELVAPKSESGRLTEAPYWLYGIRCSTGTQEIMWFDEDELMSERDLKFDPIGF
;
A
#
# COMPACT_ATOMS: atom_id res chain seq x y z
N MET A 1 12.55 -24.41 19.78
CA MET A 1 12.78 -25.86 19.91
C MET A 1 12.87 -26.50 18.53
N THR A 2 13.90 -27.29 18.24
CA THR A 2 14.04 -28.04 16.97
C THR A 2 13.11 -29.24 16.95
N TYR A 3 12.39 -29.48 15.84
CA TYR A 3 11.65 -30.74 15.67
C TYR A 3 12.47 -31.74 14.85
N THR A 4 12.49 -32.99 15.33
CA THR A 4 13.25 -34.09 14.75
C THR A 4 12.30 -35.02 14.02
N GLU A 5 12.51 -35.20 12.72
CA GLU A 5 11.83 -36.23 11.95
C GLU A 5 12.79 -37.42 11.76
N VAL A 6 12.34 -38.62 12.14
CA VAL A 6 13.10 -39.86 11.95
C VAL A 6 12.35 -40.70 10.94
N GLN A 7 12.99 -40.98 9.80
CA GLN A 7 12.46 -41.87 8.77
C GLN A 7 13.43 -43.03 8.54
N THR A 8 12.94 -44.23 8.28
CA THR A 8 13.78 -45.35 7.83
C THR A 8 13.81 -45.38 6.30
N VAL A 9 15.01 -45.37 5.74
CA VAL A 9 15.27 -45.45 4.30
C VAL A 9 16.10 -46.69 3.99
N GLU A 10 15.89 -47.28 2.82
CA GLU A 10 16.62 -48.47 2.36
C GLU A 10 17.49 -48.11 1.16
N ALA A 11 18.79 -48.40 1.25
CA ALA A 11 19.70 -48.30 0.12
C ALA A 11 20.51 -49.60 0.01
N PHE A 12 20.59 -50.16 -1.20
CA PHE A 12 21.30 -51.42 -1.49
C PHE A 12 20.90 -52.61 -0.59
N GLY A 13 19.62 -52.70 -0.21
CA GLY A 13 19.11 -53.80 0.63
C GLY A 13 19.40 -53.63 2.13
N ILE A 14 19.93 -52.49 2.56
CA ILE A 14 20.22 -52.20 3.96
C ILE A 14 19.39 -51.00 4.40
N SER A 15 18.54 -51.20 5.41
CA SER A 15 17.75 -50.12 6.01
C SER A 15 18.54 -49.38 7.08
N TYR A 16 18.51 -48.06 7.06
CA TYR A 16 19.07 -47.22 8.12
C TYR A 16 18.13 -46.06 8.47
N PRO A 17 18.15 -45.60 9.74
CA PRO A 17 17.40 -44.42 10.14
C PRO A 17 18.10 -43.15 9.63
N GLU A 18 17.38 -42.35 8.85
CA GLU A 18 17.77 -41.00 8.49
C GLU A 18 17.09 -40.04 9.48
N ILE A 19 17.90 -39.20 10.12
CA ILE A 19 17.42 -38.17 11.07
C ILE A 19 17.55 -36.82 10.37
N ARG A 20 16.42 -36.14 10.17
CA ARG A 20 16.39 -34.77 9.63
C ARG A 20 16.10 -33.78 10.73
N TYR A 21 16.97 -32.78 10.84
CA TYR A 21 16.81 -31.65 11.75
C TYR A 21 16.26 -30.49 10.93
N TYR A 22 15.07 -30.04 11.27
CA TYR A 22 14.54 -28.80 10.73
C TYR A 22 14.78 -27.69 11.75
N PRO A 23 15.39 -26.57 11.34
CA PRO A 23 15.37 -25.38 12.18
C PRO A 23 13.91 -24.96 12.39
N GLU A 24 13.61 -24.45 13.58
CA GLU A 24 12.34 -23.78 13.85
C GLU A 24 12.14 -22.70 12.78
N PRO A 25 10.93 -22.47 12.25
CA PRO A 25 10.69 -21.35 11.37
C PRO A 25 10.91 -20.08 12.18
N THR A 26 12.14 -19.56 12.16
CA THR A 26 12.42 -18.18 12.53
C THR A 26 11.44 -17.34 11.71
N GLU A 27 10.68 -16.46 12.36
CA GLU A 27 9.85 -15.47 11.68
C GLU A 27 10.63 -14.95 10.47
N VAL A 28 10.22 -15.41 9.28
CA VAL A 28 10.92 -15.05 8.06
C VAL A 28 10.50 -13.62 7.85
N GLU A 29 11.32 -12.67 8.31
CA GLU A 29 11.16 -11.27 7.99
C GLU A 29 10.98 -11.19 6.48
N GLU A 30 9.76 -10.85 6.05
CA GLU A 30 9.44 -10.82 4.63
C GLU A 30 10.41 -9.84 3.97
N PRO A 31 11.06 -10.23 2.85
CA PRO A 31 12.05 -9.35 2.23
C PRO A 31 11.36 -8.09 1.71
N LEU A 32 11.72 -6.94 2.27
CA LEU A 32 11.23 -5.64 1.81
C LEU A 32 11.93 -5.26 0.49
N ILE A 33 11.12 -4.97 -0.54
CA ILE A 33 11.61 -4.43 -1.82
C ILE A 33 11.38 -2.93 -1.82
N THR A 34 12.45 -2.15 -1.97
CA THR A 34 12.39 -0.68 -2.07
C THR A 34 12.60 -0.25 -3.52
N ILE A 35 11.77 0.67 -4.00
CA ILE A 35 11.91 1.30 -5.32
C ILE A 35 12.24 2.77 -5.11
N GLU A 36 13.42 3.20 -5.55
CA GLU A 36 13.84 4.59 -5.51
C GLU A 36 13.70 5.26 -6.88
N PHE A 37 13.15 6.47 -6.89
CA PHE A 37 12.93 7.25 -8.10
C PHE A 37 13.37 8.69 -7.90
N LYS A 38 14.09 9.25 -8.89
CA LYS A 38 14.45 10.67 -8.94
C LYS A 38 13.97 11.29 -10.24
N PRO A 39 13.01 12.23 -10.21
CA PRO A 39 12.51 12.87 -11.42
C PRO A 39 13.59 13.75 -12.07
N LYS A 40 13.55 13.84 -13.39
CA LYS A 40 14.39 14.78 -14.15
C LYS A 40 13.83 16.19 -14.01
N THR A 41 14.59 17.05 -13.35
CA THR A 41 14.25 18.46 -13.10
C THR A 41 14.88 19.36 -14.16
N HIS A 42 14.13 20.33 -14.69
CA HIS A 42 14.70 21.38 -15.53
C HIS A 42 15.46 22.38 -14.64
N PRO A 43 16.60 22.95 -15.06
CA PRO A 43 17.37 23.90 -14.24
C PRO A 43 16.64 25.20 -13.86
N LEU A 44 15.50 25.47 -14.50
CA LEU A 44 14.63 26.65 -14.27
C LEU A 44 13.26 26.24 -13.72
N ASP A 45 13.13 25.00 -13.25
CA ASP A 45 11.96 24.58 -12.49
C ASP A 45 12.17 25.02 -11.04
N ASP A 46 11.25 25.84 -10.53
CA ASP A 46 11.26 26.30 -9.14
C ASP A 46 10.40 25.43 -8.23
N TYR A 47 9.81 24.37 -8.77
CA TYR A 47 8.93 23.46 -8.04
C TYR A 47 9.73 22.34 -7.35
N SER A 48 9.39 22.07 -6.10
CA SER A 48 9.84 20.87 -5.38
C SER A 48 8.92 19.69 -5.69
N TYR A 49 9.46 18.47 -5.61
CA TYR A 49 8.66 17.25 -5.64
C TYR A 49 8.31 16.85 -4.21
N SER A 50 7.02 16.76 -3.90
CA SER A 50 6.55 16.32 -2.59
C SER A 50 6.73 14.80 -2.43
N HIS A 51 6.90 14.37 -1.18
CA HIS A 51 6.71 12.97 -0.85
C HIS A 51 5.22 12.62 -0.97
N PRO A 52 4.89 11.40 -1.42
CA PRO A 52 3.49 10.97 -1.46
C PRO A 52 2.94 10.87 -0.04
N ARG A 53 1.70 11.32 0.15
CA ARG A 53 0.99 11.20 1.42
C ARG A 53 0.59 9.77 1.73
N PHE A 54 0.20 9.01 0.71
CA PHE A 54 -0.13 7.59 0.83
C PHE A 54 0.89 6.74 0.10
N VAL A 55 1.17 5.54 0.60
CA VAL A 55 2.04 4.56 -0.06
C VAL A 55 1.26 3.31 -0.47
N PHE A 56 1.88 2.51 -1.33
CA PHE A 56 1.28 1.27 -1.81
C PHE A 56 0.83 0.37 -0.64
N GLY A 57 -0.41 -0.09 -0.69
CA GLY A 57 -1.01 -0.94 0.34
C GLY A 57 -1.61 -0.19 1.53
N ASP A 58 -1.44 1.13 1.65
CA ASP A 58 -2.14 1.91 2.66
C ASP A 58 -3.66 1.77 2.50
N LEU A 59 -4.35 1.68 3.64
CA LEU A 59 -5.81 1.69 3.72
C LEU A 59 -6.30 3.14 3.80
N VAL A 60 -7.21 3.47 2.90
CA VAL A 60 -7.82 4.80 2.79
C VAL A 60 -9.34 4.70 2.68
N VAL A 61 -10.02 5.79 2.98
CA VAL A 61 -11.45 5.99 2.72
C VAL A 61 -11.64 7.23 1.85
N PHE A 62 -12.76 7.31 1.16
CA PHE A 62 -13.16 8.56 0.52
C PHE A 62 -13.58 9.58 1.56
N LYS A 63 -13.10 10.80 1.40
CA LYS A 63 -13.39 11.89 2.33
C LYS A 63 -14.89 12.19 2.43
N ASP A 64 -15.58 12.22 1.30
CA ASP A 64 -17.03 12.46 1.25
C ASP A 64 -17.83 11.37 2.00
N GLN A 65 -17.40 10.10 1.88
CA GLN A 65 -18.01 8.99 2.61
C GLN A 65 -17.79 9.15 4.13
N TRP A 66 -16.57 9.52 4.53
CA TRP A 66 -16.25 9.78 5.93
C TRP A 66 -17.08 10.93 6.50
N GLU A 67 -17.17 12.05 5.79
CA GLU A 67 -17.97 13.21 6.19
C GLU A 67 -19.46 12.85 6.31
N TYR A 68 -20.00 12.08 5.37
CA TYR A 68 -21.38 11.59 5.44
C TYR A 68 -21.64 10.75 6.70
N CYS A 69 -20.75 9.79 7.01
CA CYS A 69 -20.86 8.95 8.21
C CYS A 69 -20.79 9.78 9.51
N LEU A 70 -20.01 10.88 9.53
CA LEU A 70 -19.95 11.78 10.67
C LEU A 70 -21.25 12.58 10.87
N GLU A 71 -21.87 13.02 9.77
CA GLU A 71 -23.13 13.77 9.82
C GLU A 71 -24.34 12.88 10.14
N HIS A 72 -24.26 11.57 9.83
CA HIS A 72 -25.35 10.60 9.97
C HIS A 72 -24.94 9.37 10.80
N PRO A 73 -24.59 9.53 12.09
CA PRO A 73 -24.03 8.43 12.90
C PRO A 73 -24.99 7.27 13.18
N ASP A 74 -26.30 7.51 13.05
CA ASP A 74 -27.35 6.51 13.27
C ASP A 74 -27.80 5.82 11.97
N ASP A 75 -27.26 6.23 10.81
CA ASP A 75 -27.56 5.60 9.52
C ASP A 75 -26.74 4.32 9.36
N SER A 76 -27.32 3.20 9.79
CA SER A 76 -26.68 1.88 9.69
C SER A 76 -26.64 1.33 8.25
N SER A 77 -27.08 2.10 7.24
CA SER A 77 -27.15 1.62 5.86
C SER A 77 -25.87 1.85 5.05
N GLU A 78 -25.01 2.77 5.48
CA GLU A 78 -23.71 3.03 4.85
C GLU A 78 -22.57 2.64 5.81
N GLU A 79 -22.02 1.44 5.63
CA GLU A 79 -20.78 1.05 6.30
C GLU A 79 -19.60 1.80 5.66
N LEU A 80 -18.73 2.38 6.47
CA LEU A 80 -17.49 3.00 6.00
C LEU A 80 -16.60 1.95 5.33
N GLU A 81 -16.37 2.10 4.03
CA GLU A 81 -15.61 1.17 3.22
C GLU A 81 -14.16 1.62 3.11
N PHE A 82 -13.23 0.70 3.40
CA PHE A 82 -11.81 0.94 3.27
C PHE A 82 -11.27 0.34 1.97
N PHE A 83 -10.49 1.14 1.27
CA PHE A 83 -9.85 0.77 0.02
C PHE A 83 -8.33 0.72 0.19
N ARG A 84 -7.66 -0.11 -0.60
CA ARG A 84 -6.19 -0.16 -0.64
C ARG A 84 -5.65 0.64 -1.81
N ILE A 85 -4.64 1.46 -1.55
CA ILE A 85 -3.84 2.07 -2.63
C ILE A 85 -3.10 0.95 -3.37
N CYS A 86 -3.37 0.82 -4.67
CA CYS A 86 -2.81 -0.23 -5.52
C CYS A 86 -2.01 0.31 -6.71
N ALA A 87 -1.96 1.63 -6.89
CA ALA A 87 -1.09 2.31 -7.83
C ALA A 87 -0.85 3.74 -7.37
N MET A 88 0.24 4.35 -7.85
CA MET A 88 0.61 5.72 -7.57
C MET A 88 1.19 6.32 -8.84
N GLU A 89 0.85 7.57 -9.13
CA GLU A 89 1.39 8.31 -10.26
C GLU A 89 1.84 9.69 -9.82
N LEU A 90 3.08 10.06 -10.15
CA LEU A 90 3.58 11.42 -9.99
C LEU A 90 3.33 12.17 -11.30
N VAL A 91 2.32 13.03 -11.30
CA VAL A 91 1.98 13.87 -12.44
C VAL A 91 2.86 15.11 -12.42
N ALA A 92 3.58 15.34 -13.52
CA ALA A 92 4.51 16.46 -13.68
C ALA A 92 4.28 17.14 -15.03
N PRO A 93 3.28 18.04 -15.13
CA PRO A 93 2.88 18.68 -16.37
C PRO A 93 4.01 19.55 -16.93
N LYS A 94 4.36 19.33 -18.19
CA LYS A 94 5.50 19.99 -18.86
C LYS A 94 5.08 20.71 -20.12
N SER A 95 5.66 21.87 -20.34
CA SER A 95 5.58 22.58 -21.62
C SER A 95 6.40 21.87 -22.71
N GLU A 96 6.29 22.32 -23.95
CA GLU A 96 7.14 21.86 -25.06
C GLU A 96 8.64 22.04 -24.78
N SER A 97 9.02 23.02 -23.95
CA SER A 97 10.41 23.23 -23.55
C SER A 97 10.88 22.30 -22.42
N GLY A 98 10.00 21.43 -21.92
CA GLY A 98 10.28 20.49 -20.83
C GLY A 98 10.26 21.12 -19.43
N ARG A 99 9.82 22.38 -19.31
CA ARG A 99 9.66 23.07 -18.02
C ARG A 99 8.32 22.71 -17.40
N LEU A 100 8.27 22.63 -16.08
CA LEU A 100 7.02 22.43 -15.37
C LEU A 100 6.10 23.63 -15.57
N THR A 101 4.84 23.37 -15.92
CA THR A 101 3.82 24.42 -16.06
C THR A 101 3.12 24.70 -14.73
N GLU A 102 3.08 23.71 -13.85
CA GLU A 102 2.51 23.78 -12.51
C GLU A 102 3.24 22.84 -11.54
N ALA A 103 2.86 22.91 -10.27
CA ALA A 103 3.46 22.08 -9.24
C ALA A 103 3.15 20.59 -9.50
N PRO A 104 4.14 19.68 -9.44
CA PRO A 104 3.88 18.25 -9.52
C PRO A 104 3.01 17.77 -8.36
N TYR A 105 2.15 16.80 -8.64
CA TYR A 105 1.21 16.24 -7.66
C TYR A 105 1.09 14.72 -7.80
N TRP A 106 0.54 14.08 -6.77
CA TRP A 106 0.37 12.64 -6.72
C TRP A 106 -1.09 12.26 -6.98
N LEU A 107 -1.28 11.27 -7.85
CA LEU A 107 -2.54 10.56 -8.02
C LEU A 107 -2.41 9.16 -7.42
N TYR A 108 -3.51 8.69 -6.83
CA TYR A 108 -3.58 7.41 -6.14
C TYR A 108 -4.61 6.51 -6.81
N GLY A 109 -4.16 5.33 -7.20
CA GLY A 109 -4.98 4.35 -7.91
C GLY A 109 -5.63 3.36 -6.95
N ILE A 110 -6.96 3.27 -7.01
CA ILE A 110 -7.78 2.36 -6.21
C ILE A 110 -8.57 1.42 -7.12
N ARG A 111 -8.74 0.17 -6.68
CA ARG A 111 -9.68 -0.78 -7.28
C ARG A 111 -10.90 -0.89 -6.37
N CYS A 112 -12.04 -0.35 -6.79
CA CYS A 112 -13.28 -0.49 -6.02
C CYS A 112 -13.85 -1.90 -6.12
N SER A 113 -14.42 -2.36 -5.02
CA SER A 113 -14.80 -3.75 -4.71
C SER A 113 -15.99 -4.29 -5.50
N THR A 114 -16.15 -4.01 -6.79
CA THR A 114 -17.22 -4.63 -7.61
C THR A 114 -16.81 -4.76 -9.07
N GLY A 115 -16.16 -5.88 -9.43
CA GLY A 115 -16.13 -6.41 -10.79
C GLY A 115 -15.31 -5.63 -11.84
N THR A 116 -14.90 -4.40 -11.57
CA THR A 116 -14.02 -3.62 -12.46
C THR A 116 -12.57 -3.90 -12.10
N GLN A 117 -11.84 -4.56 -13.00
CA GLN A 117 -10.38 -4.68 -12.91
C GLN A 117 -9.66 -3.33 -13.10
N GLU A 118 -10.42 -2.29 -13.46
CA GLU A 118 -9.92 -0.96 -13.77
C GLU A 118 -9.47 -0.23 -12.51
N ILE A 119 -8.34 0.46 -12.64
CA ILE A 119 -7.82 1.36 -11.62
C ILE A 119 -8.48 2.71 -11.84
N MET A 120 -9.13 3.22 -10.79
CA MET A 120 -9.62 4.60 -10.76
C MET A 120 -8.59 5.45 -10.01
N TRP A 121 -8.37 6.67 -10.52
CA TRP A 121 -7.38 7.59 -10.00
C TRP A 121 -8.06 8.70 -9.22
N PHE A 122 -7.50 9.02 -8.06
CA PHE A 122 -8.01 10.02 -7.15
C PHE A 122 -6.88 10.95 -6.71
N ASP A 123 -7.23 12.21 -6.48
CA ASP A 123 -6.35 13.21 -5.91
C ASP A 123 -6.14 12.96 -4.39
N GLU A 124 -5.12 13.62 -3.84
CA GLU A 124 -4.75 13.46 -2.44
C GLU A 124 -5.83 13.94 -1.45
N ASP A 125 -6.56 14.99 -1.82
CA ASP A 125 -7.58 15.64 -0.99
C ASP A 125 -8.92 14.92 -0.97
N GLU A 126 -9.14 14.00 -1.92
CA GLU A 126 -10.30 13.11 -1.98
C GLU A 126 -10.21 11.94 -0.99
N LEU A 127 -9.01 11.69 -0.44
CA LEU A 127 -8.71 10.48 0.34
C LEU A 127 -8.28 10.81 1.77
N MET A 128 -8.62 9.92 2.69
CA MET A 128 -8.17 9.96 4.09
C MET A 128 -7.57 8.63 4.49
N SER A 129 -6.42 8.63 5.18
CA SER A 129 -5.83 7.37 5.65
C SER A 129 -6.56 6.84 6.88
N GLU A 130 -6.61 5.52 7.02
CA GLU A 130 -7.09 4.87 8.26
C GLU A 130 -6.32 5.37 9.50
N ARG A 131 -5.05 5.75 9.33
CA ARG A 131 -4.22 6.30 10.42
C ARG A 131 -4.76 7.66 10.86
N ASP A 132 -5.08 8.55 9.93
CA ASP A 132 -5.61 9.88 10.22
C ASP A 132 -6.94 9.78 10.98
N LEU A 133 -7.80 8.81 10.60
CA LEU A 133 -9.07 8.54 11.28
C LEU A 133 -8.90 8.06 12.73
N LYS A 134 -7.87 7.25 13.01
CA LYS A 134 -7.60 6.74 14.37
C LYS A 134 -7.04 7.81 15.32
N PHE A 135 -6.50 8.90 14.78
CA PHE A 135 -5.95 10.03 15.54
C PHE A 135 -6.94 11.18 15.77
N ASP A 136 -8.16 11.08 15.26
CA ASP A 136 -9.30 11.91 15.68
C ASP A 136 -10.24 11.13 16.61
N PRO A 137 -9.82 10.79 17.85
CA PRO A 137 -10.76 10.35 18.86
C PRO A 137 -11.43 11.61 19.39
N ILE A 138 -12.40 12.16 18.66
CA ILE A 138 -13.41 13.06 19.22
C ILE A 138 -12.77 14.26 19.94
N GLY A 139 -12.55 15.35 19.20
CA GLY A 139 -12.46 16.68 19.81
C GLY A 139 -13.80 17.09 20.44
N PHE A 140 -14.15 16.51 21.58
CA PHE A 140 -15.16 17.00 22.53
C PHE A 140 -14.59 16.94 23.95
#